data_AF-A0A2C9KZP0-F1
#
_entry.id   AF-A0A2C9KZP0-F1
#
_cell.length_a   1.000
_cell.length_b   1.000
_cell.length_c   1.000
_cell.angle_alpha   90.00
_cell.angle_beta   90.00
_cell.angle_gamma   90.00
#
_symmetry.space_group_name_H-M   'P 1'
#
loop_
_entity.id
_entity.type
_entity.pdbx_description
1 polymer ?
#
loop_
_entity_poly.entity_id
_entity_poly.type
_entity_poly.pdbx_seq_one_letter_code
_entity_poly.pdbx_strand_id
1 'polypeptide(L)'
;MSDSNLNDIVTHRSTNATSSQYSEEDKASRKSHSSSSKKKYSSALNLVNPFKMPPDSDIFLLRDKEKQKKLKEKLRQRELKVHEKTTYTSRICFRPASMIQPPETDSEDEEDADKTVAVKDDPQFTIAITRDRHVEKESLSEYIAKKREMFLVQYSLGVKRDEMRKLEEIAQAEEKKLELAEQYLEEDAAMFDEFLKENDKNSVEAIKIAETEAKLKMEKVNEIKRINAQMMAIKSEISKYEDTLKEYQLYSNFLESLIPTDIQEARIKENKKLDEMEETALNMNDIEDSDETGETETKTLKEQIDRLQAEIQKEEAKAADLKIKAKMFNYGEFKADDDQEQRLAELNKKVEEVYRSCIGDNEANISTLQMLTNIENRLEELFETIETMPQDKVEAAEKAKDKERRQKMREEKLELLRLHQEERVKKALERAQAEPKKKTGKRLVFRSEPPMLKKKEDEGADQTSKEEEELMYYFSW
;
A
#
# COMPACT_ATOMS: atom_id res chain seq x y z
N MET A 1 -23.91 28.55 -55.11
CA MET A 1 -23.72 27.44 -56.08
C MET A 1 -22.91 26.37 -55.37
N SER A 2 -23.41 25.13 -55.42
CA SER A 2 -22.76 23.87 -55.04
C SER A 2 -22.22 23.74 -53.62
N ASP A 3 -23.04 23.17 -52.72
CA ASP A 3 -22.55 22.42 -51.56
C ASP A 3 -22.86 20.94 -51.75
N SER A 4 -21.84 20.14 -51.47
CA SER A 4 -21.69 18.73 -51.85
C SER A 4 -21.87 17.84 -50.63
N ASN A 5 -22.76 16.86 -50.79
CA ASN A 5 -22.82 15.53 -50.20
C ASN A 5 -21.75 15.14 -49.14
N LEU A 6 -22.18 14.82 -47.91
CA LEU A 6 -21.35 14.19 -46.88
C LEU A 6 -21.66 12.68 -46.81
N ASN A 7 -20.60 11.88 -46.86
CA ASN A 7 -20.55 10.43 -46.94
C ASN A 7 -20.77 9.72 -45.59
N ASP A 8 -21.41 8.55 -45.69
CA ASP A 8 -21.29 7.38 -44.80
C ASP A 8 -19.88 6.79 -44.87
N ILE A 9 -19.19 6.56 -43.74
CA ILE A 9 -18.10 5.55 -43.64
C ILE A 9 -18.14 4.82 -42.30
N VAL A 10 -18.20 3.50 -42.43
CA VAL A 10 -18.21 2.42 -41.44
C VAL A 10 -16.83 2.23 -40.80
N THR A 11 -16.79 2.08 -39.48
CA THR A 11 -15.60 1.72 -38.70
C THR A 11 -15.30 0.22 -38.76
N HIS A 12 -14.14 -0.16 -39.30
CA HIS A 12 -13.56 -1.50 -39.19
C HIS A 12 -12.69 -1.64 -37.93
N ARG A 13 -12.93 -2.68 -37.12
CA ARG A 13 -12.05 -3.13 -36.03
C ARG A 13 -11.44 -4.48 -36.43
N SER A 14 -10.11 -4.51 -36.56
CA SER A 14 -9.32 -5.68 -36.93
C SER A 14 -9.00 -6.54 -35.71
N THR A 15 -9.14 -7.86 -35.84
CA THR A 15 -8.75 -8.89 -34.87
C THR A 15 -7.63 -9.75 -35.49
N ASN A 16 -6.45 -9.77 -34.87
CA ASN A 16 -5.38 -10.70 -35.22
C ASN A 16 -5.45 -11.95 -34.34
N ALA A 17 -5.60 -13.10 -34.98
CA ALA A 17 -5.45 -14.43 -34.41
C ALA A 17 -4.33 -15.15 -35.17
N THR A 18 -3.31 -15.64 -34.46
CA THR A 18 -2.19 -16.39 -35.03
C THR A 18 -2.35 -17.87 -34.69
N SER A 19 -2.51 -18.67 -35.75
CA SER A 19 -2.47 -20.12 -35.77
C SER A 19 -1.03 -20.58 -36.02
N SER A 20 -0.54 -21.58 -35.30
CA SER A 20 0.74 -22.25 -35.59
C SER A 20 0.57 -23.76 -35.50
N GLN A 21 1.12 -24.43 -36.52
CA GLN A 21 0.81 -25.79 -36.95
C GLN A 21 1.71 -26.85 -36.31
N TYR A 22 1.17 -28.06 -36.21
CA TYR A 22 1.85 -29.32 -35.91
C TYR A 22 2.78 -29.76 -37.07
N SER A 23 3.87 -30.44 -36.74
CA SER A 23 4.63 -31.31 -37.65
C SER A 23 5.23 -32.47 -36.85
N GLU A 24 4.94 -33.70 -37.29
CA GLU A 24 5.53 -34.97 -36.86
C GLU A 24 6.82 -35.26 -37.65
N GLU A 25 7.83 -35.86 -37.02
CA GLU A 25 8.82 -36.74 -37.68
C GLU A 25 9.57 -37.65 -36.67
N ASP A 26 9.14 -38.92 -36.63
CA ASP A 26 9.88 -40.20 -36.72
C ASP A 26 11.41 -40.33 -36.41
N LYS A 27 11.78 -41.22 -35.45
CA LYS A 27 12.53 -42.52 -35.65
C LYS A 27 13.36 -43.06 -34.45
N ALA A 28 13.04 -44.33 -34.15
CA ALA A 28 13.93 -45.52 -33.97
C ALA A 28 14.84 -45.74 -32.73
N SER A 29 14.37 -46.68 -31.90
CA SER A 29 14.98 -47.98 -31.51
C SER A 29 16.45 -48.07 -31.04
N ARG A 30 16.65 -48.63 -29.83
CA ARG A 30 17.54 -49.79 -29.60
C ARG A 30 17.21 -50.52 -28.29
N LYS A 31 16.86 -51.80 -28.41
CA LYS A 31 16.78 -52.82 -27.35
C LYS A 31 18.18 -53.46 -27.18
N SER A 32 18.60 -53.73 -25.94
CA SER A 32 19.53 -54.83 -25.66
C SER A 32 19.13 -55.53 -24.35
N HIS A 33 19.12 -56.86 -24.40
CA HIS A 33 18.84 -57.78 -23.30
C HIS A 33 20.13 -58.12 -22.56
N SER A 34 20.09 -58.26 -21.23
CA SER A 34 20.57 -59.47 -20.57
C SER A 34 20.00 -59.59 -19.15
N SER A 35 19.67 -60.84 -18.80
CA SER A 35 18.97 -61.30 -17.62
C SER A 35 19.92 -61.61 -16.46
N SER A 36 19.53 -61.26 -15.23
CA SER A 36 19.91 -62.05 -14.05
C SER A 36 18.83 -61.95 -12.96
N SER A 37 18.37 -63.12 -12.56
CA SER A 37 17.27 -63.39 -11.65
C SER A 37 17.60 -63.03 -10.20
N LYS A 38 16.67 -62.39 -9.48
CA LYS A 38 16.41 -62.62 -8.04
C LYS A 38 15.09 -61.99 -7.57
N LYS A 39 14.19 -62.89 -7.14
CA LYS A 39 13.09 -62.78 -6.16
C LYS A 39 12.12 -61.59 -6.19
N LYS A 40 10.84 -61.96 -6.31
CA LYS A 40 9.63 -61.15 -6.17
C LYS A 40 9.44 -60.64 -4.74
N TYR A 41 9.18 -59.34 -4.61
CA TYR A 41 8.18 -58.76 -3.71
C TYR A 41 7.52 -57.62 -4.47
N SER A 42 6.27 -57.80 -4.88
CA SER A 42 5.45 -56.75 -5.50
C SER A 42 4.16 -56.60 -4.69
N SER A 43 4.19 -55.67 -3.75
CA SER A 43 3.01 -55.04 -3.17
C SER A 43 3.38 -53.58 -2.95
N ALA A 44 3.48 -52.84 -4.04
CA ALA A 44 3.59 -51.39 -4.00
C ALA A 44 2.22 -50.85 -3.57
N LEU A 45 2.03 -50.70 -2.26
CA LEU A 45 0.99 -49.82 -1.74
C LEU A 45 1.37 -48.41 -2.21
N ASN A 46 0.55 -47.86 -3.11
CA ASN A 46 0.57 -46.45 -3.45
C ASN A 46 0.34 -45.63 -2.17
N LEU A 47 1.44 -45.25 -1.51
CA LEU A 47 1.46 -44.20 -0.50
C LEU A 47 1.26 -42.86 -1.20
N VAL A 48 0.03 -42.58 -1.61
CA VAL A 48 -0.40 -41.22 -1.93
C VAL A 48 -0.75 -40.56 -0.60
N ASN A 49 0.01 -39.53 -0.25
CA ASN A 49 -0.23 -38.71 0.94
C ASN A 49 -1.70 -38.22 0.94
N PRO A 50 -2.53 -38.65 1.90
CA PRO A 50 -3.96 -38.33 1.95
C PRO A 50 -4.24 -36.86 2.27
N PHE A 51 -3.20 -36.09 2.61
CA PHE A 51 -3.28 -34.65 2.89
C PHE A 51 -2.66 -33.79 1.78
N LYS A 52 -2.29 -34.36 0.62
CA LYS A 52 -1.98 -33.53 -0.55
C LYS A 52 -3.28 -32.98 -1.13
N MET A 53 -3.41 -31.65 -1.09
CA MET A 53 -4.49 -30.94 -1.76
C MET A 53 -4.48 -31.33 -3.25
N PRO A 54 -5.59 -31.87 -3.79
CA PRO A 54 -5.68 -32.19 -5.21
C PRO A 54 -5.45 -30.91 -6.03
N PRO A 55 -4.73 -30.97 -7.16
CA PRO A 55 -4.57 -29.82 -8.03
C PRO A 55 -5.96 -29.28 -8.44
N ASP A 56 -6.14 -27.96 -8.50
CA ASP A 56 -7.45 -27.29 -8.66
C ASP A 56 -8.29 -27.80 -9.85
N SER A 57 -7.64 -28.36 -10.87
CA SER A 57 -8.27 -29.03 -12.01
C SER A 57 -9.14 -30.24 -11.60
N ASP A 58 -8.80 -30.95 -10.52
CA ASP A 58 -9.52 -32.13 -10.02
C ASP A 58 -10.74 -31.76 -9.17
N ILE A 59 -10.76 -30.59 -8.53
CA ILE A 59 -11.89 -30.13 -7.70
C ILE A 59 -13.13 -29.90 -8.56
N PHE A 60 -12.98 -29.31 -9.74
CA PHE A 60 -14.08 -29.11 -10.68
C PHE A 60 -14.57 -30.45 -11.24
N LEU A 61 -13.67 -31.37 -11.59
CA LEU A 61 -14.02 -32.72 -12.06
C LEU A 61 -14.75 -33.54 -10.98
N LEU A 62 -14.29 -33.48 -9.72
CA LEU A 62 -14.93 -34.12 -8.58
C LEU A 62 -16.33 -33.54 -8.34
N ARG A 63 -16.48 -32.22 -8.42
CA ARG A 63 -17.76 -31.52 -8.24
C ARG A 63 -18.74 -31.86 -9.36
N ASP A 64 -18.28 -31.95 -10.60
CA ASP A 64 -19.13 -32.34 -11.73
C ASP A 64 -19.49 -33.82 -11.69
N LYS A 65 -18.57 -34.69 -11.24
CA LYS A 65 -18.85 -36.11 -10.98
C LYS A 65 -19.85 -36.29 -9.83
N GLU A 66 -19.78 -35.47 -8.79
CA GLU A 66 -20.76 -35.44 -7.69
C GLU A 66 -22.14 -34.95 -8.18
N LYS A 67 -22.18 -33.90 -9.00
CA LYS A 67 -23.41 -33.44 -9.66
C LYS A 67 -24.02 -34.53 -10.54
N GLN A 68 -23.21 -35.23 -11.34
CA GLN A 68 -23.67 -36.34 -12.17
C GLN A 68 -24.22 -37.50 -11.33
N LYS A 69 -23.58 -37.84 -10.21
CA LYS A 69 -24.10 -38.85 -9.25
C LYS A 69 -25.44 -38.42 -8.64
N LYS A 70 -25.56 -37.16 -8.21
CA LYS A 70 -26.82 -36.59 -7.68
C LYS A 70 -27.93 -36.61 -8.73
N LEU A 71 -27.61 -36.31 -10.00
CA LEU A 71 -28.56 -36.34 -11.10
C LEU A 71 -29.05 -37.77 -11.38
N LYS A 72 -28.13 -38.75 -11.42
CA LYS A 72 -28.45 -40.17 -11.61
C LYS A 72 -29.31 -40.71 -10.46
N GLU A 73 -29.01 -40.36 -9.21
CA GLU A 73 -29.82 -40.77 -8.06
C GLU A 73 -31.22 -40.15 -8.11
N LYS A 74 -31.36 -38.89 -8.54
CA LYS A 74 -32.68 -38.26 -8.76
C LYS A 74 -33.48 -38.97 -9.86
N LEU A 75 -32.85 -39.37 -10.95
CA LEU A 75 -33.50 -40.14 -12.01
C LEU A 75 -33.95 -41.52 -11.52
N ARG A 76 -33.09 -42.23 -10.78
CA ARG A 76 -33.42 -43.52 -10.14
C ARG A 76 -34.61 -43.38 -9.18
N GLN A 77 -34.63 -42.33 -8.36
CA GLN A 77 -35.74 -42.04 -7.45
C GLN A 77 -37.02 -41.59 -8.17
N ARG A 78 -36.93 -41.12 -9.42
CA ARG A 78 -38.10 -40.78 -10.24
C ARG A 78 -38.74 -42.03 -10.83
N GLU A 79 -37.94 -43.04 -11.16
CA GLU A 79 -38.39 -44.33 -11.71
C GLU A 79 -39.00 -45.27 -10.65
N LEU A 80 -38.63 -45.13 -9.38
CA LEU A 80 -39.19 -45.92 -8.28
C LEU A 80 -40.64 -45.53 -7.94
N LYS A 81 -41.45 -46.52 -7.58
CA LYS A 81 -42.84 -46.31 -7.13
C LYS A 81 -42.87 -45.74 -5.71
N VAL A 82 -43.96 -45.07 -5.34
CA VAL A 82 -44.06 -44.29 -4.09
C VAL A 82 -43.73 -45.10 -2.83
N HIS A 83 -44.10 -46.38 -2.77
CA HIS A 83 -43.81 -47.25 -1.62
C HIS A 83 -42.38 -47.80 -1.57
N GLU A 84 -41.62 -47.68 -2.66
CA GLU A 84 -40.22 -48.09 -2.74
C GLU A 84 -39.27 -46.94 -2.39
N LYS A 85 -39.79 -45.72 -2.26
CA LYS A 85 -39.01 -44.53 -1.88
C LYS A 85 -38.83 -44.52 -0.37
N THR A 86 -37.58 -44.52 0.07
CA THR A 86 -37.23 -44.36 1.47
C THR A 86 -37.31 -42.89 1.92
N THR A 87 -37.52 -42.65 3.21
CA THR A 87 -37.52 -41.30 3.79
C THR A 87 -36.08 -40.78 3.93
N TYR A 88 -35.87 -39.47 3.89
CA TYR A 88 -34.54 -38.85 4.00
C TYR A 88 -33.75 -39.31 5.25
N THR A 89 -34.47 -39.52 6.36
CA THR A 89 -33.91 -40.01 7.63
C THR A 89 -33.37 -41.44 7.54
N SER A 90 -34.02 -42.34 6.80
CA SER A 90 -33.55 -43.72 6.65
C SER A 90 -32.38 -43.88 5.69
N ARG A 91 -32.10 -42.87 4.83
CA ARG A 91 -30.90 -42.85 3.98
C ARG A 91 -29.64 -42.39 4.69
N ILE A 92 -29.76 -41.50 5.68
CA ILE A 92 -28.60 -40.92 6.38
C ILE A 92 -28.13 -41.83 7.52
N CYS A 93 -29.03 -42.58 8.14
CA CYS A 93 -28.68 -43.51 9.22
C CYS A 93 -28.22 -44.90 8.74
N PHE A 94 -28.07 -45.12 7.42
CA PHE A 94 -27.61 -46.41 6.89
C PHE A 94 -26.09 -46.43 6.76
N ARG A 95 -25.38 -46.93 7.77
CA ARG A 95 -23.97 -47.33 7.59
C ARG A 95 -23.94 -48.62 6.76
N PRO A 96 -23.24 -48.68 5.61
CA PRO A 96 -23.14 -49.92 4.85
C PRO A 96 -22.37 -50.98 5.66
N ALA A 97 -22.83 -52.23 5.59
CA ALA A 97 -22.28 -53.37 6.32
C ALA A 97 -20.78 -53.63 6.07
N SER A 98 -20.20 -53.07 5.00
CA SER A 98 -18.76 -53.12 4.71
C SER A 98 -17.89 -52.33 5.71
N MET A 99 -18.50 -51.49 6.55
CA MET A 99 -17.81 -50.70 7.57
C MET A 99 -17.78 -51.41 8.95
N ILE A 100 -18.35 -52.62 9.03
CA ILE A 100 -18.25 -53.51 10.19
C ILE A 100 -17.29 -54.63 9.78
N GLN A 101 -15.99 -54.42 10.00
CA GLN A 101 -15.02 -55.50 9.99
C GLN A 101 -14.67 -55.87 11.43
N PRO A 102 -14.70 -57.16 11.81
CA PRO A 102 -14.09 -57.59 13.06
C PRO A 102 -12.56 -57.49 12.91
N PRO A 103 -11.82 -57.09 13.96
CA PRO A 103 -10.38 -56.95 13.86
C PRO A 103 -9.72 -58.33 13.81
N GLU A 104 -9.12 -58.66 12.67
CA GLU A 104 -8.09 -59.70 12.58
C GLU A 104 -6.85 -59.21 13.35
N THR A 105 -6.27 -60.13 14.10
CA THR A 105 -5.09 -59.92 14.94
C THR A 105 -3.86 -60.12 14.08
N ASP A 106 -2.93 -59.17 14.06
CA ASP A 106 -1.48 -59.40 13.87
C ASP A 106 -0.71 -58.08 14.09
N SER A 107 0.02 -58.02 15.22
CA SER A 107 1.45 -57.68 15.40
C SER A 107 2.15 -56.93 14.24
N GLU A 108 2.97 -55.87 14.40
CA GLU A 108 3.97 -55.48 15.40
C GLU A 108 4.28 -53.96 15.25
N ASP A 109 4.77 -53.36 16.35
CA ASP A 109 5.69 -52.21 16.47
C ASP A 109 5.49 -50.93 15.63
N GLU A 110 5.10 -49.83 16.29
CA GLU A 110 5.93 -48.61 16.41
C GLU A 110 5.27 -47.51 17.27
N GLU A 111 6.08 -47.04 18.22
CA GLU A 111 6.24 -45.72 18.85
C GLU A 111 5.06 -44.92 19.46
N ASP A 112 5.39 -44.41 20.65
CA ASP A 112 4.58 -43.72 21.64
C ASP A 112 3.92 -42.43 21.13
N ALA A 113 2.60 -42.37 21.22
CA ALA A 113 1.86 -41.12 21.42
C ALA A 113 0.48 -41.43 22.01
N ASP A 114 0.39 -41.25 23.32
CA ASP A 114 -0.79 -40.81 24.07
C ASP A 114 -2.16 -41.37 23.65
N LYS A 115 -2.28 -42.71 23.63
CA LYS A 115 -3.59 -43.34 23.80
C LYS A 115 -3.96 -43.26 25.28
N THR A 116 -4.61 -42.15 25.60
CA THR A 116 -5.46 -42.01 26.78
C THR A 116 -6.05 -43.37 27.16
N VAL A 117 -5.81 -43.77 28.41
CA VAL A 117 -6.41 -44.96 29.04
C VAL A 117 -7.92 -44.70 29.14
N ALA A 118 -8.63 -44.80 28.01
CA ALA A 118 -9.94 -45.40 28.02
C ALA A 118 -9.69 -46.76 28.68
N VAL A 119 -10.26 -46.95 29.88
CA VAL A 119 -10.43 -48.29 30.44
C VAL A 119 -11.10 -49.06 29.33
N LYS A 120 -10.31 -49.81 28.56
CA LYS A 120 -10.85 -50.76 27.61
C LYS A 120 -11.70 -51.65 28.49
N ASP A 121 -12.96 -51.80 28.14
CA ASP A 121 -13.81 -52.88 28.62
C ASP A 121 -13.25 -54.21 28.06
N ASP A 122 -11.95 -54.45 28.22
CA ASP A 122 -11.30 -55.71 27.92
C ASP A 122 -11.76 -56.65 29.04
N PRO A 123 -12.59 -57.66 28.72
CA PRO A 123 -13.08 -58.60 29.71
C PRO A 123 -11.91 -59.33 30.38
N GLN A 124 -10.81 -59.52 29.64
CA GLN A 124 -9.60 -60.17 30.12
C GLN A 124 -8.84 -59.32 31.17
N PHE A 125 -8.73 -58.01 30.96
CA PHE A 125 -8.05 -57.09 31.88
C PHE A 125 -8.86 -56.87 33.16
N THR A 126 -10.18 -56.70 33.02
CA THR A 126 -11.10 -56.57 34.15
C THR A 126 -11.16 -57.85 34.98
N ILE A 127 -11.12 -59.04 34.37
CA ILE A 127 -11.00 -60.32 35.07
C ILE A 127 -9.64 -60.45 35.77
N ALA A 128 -8.53 -60.07 35.13
CA ALA A 128 -7.19 -60.15 35.73
C ALA A 128 -7.05 -59.28 36.99
N ILE A 129 -7.63 -58.08 37.00
CA ILE A 129 -7.62 -57.16 38.15
C ILE A 129 -8.57 -57.59 39.28
N THR A 130 -9.62 -58.35 38.97
CA THR A 130 -10.63 -58.76 39.95
C THR A 130 -10.41 -60.17 40.51
N ARG A 131 -9.53 -60.97 39.89
CA ARG A 131 -9.32 -62.39 40.21
C ARG A 131 -8.84 -62.65 41.64
N ASP A 132 -8.05 -61.74 42.21
CA ASP A 132 -7.43 -61.90 43.54
C ASP A 132 -8.04 -60.98 44.62
N ARG A 133 -9.19 -60.34 44.35
CA ARG A 133 -9.86 -59.54 45.38
C ARG A 133 -10.63 -60.46 46.33
N HIS A 134 -10.15 -60.55 47.58
CA HIS A 134 -10.91 -61.12 48.68
C HIS A 134 -12.23 -60.35 48.81
N VAL A 135 -13.35 -60.97 48.39
CA VAL A 135 -14.68 -60.36 48.49
C VAL A 135 -15.11 -60.47 49.94
N GLU A 136 -14.76 -59.47 50.74
CA GLU A 136 -15.39 -59.30 52.04
C GLU A 136 -16.91 -59.18 51.84
N LYS A 137 -17.69 -59.79 52.74
CA LYS A 137 -19.16 -59.74 52.68
C LYS A 137 -19.62 -58.34 53.07
N GLU A 138 -19.52 -57.41 52.14
CA GLU A 138 -19.99 -56.03 52.31
C GLU A 138 -21.49 -56.04 52.57
N SER A 139 -21.93 -55.21 53.52
CA SER A 139 -23.35 -54.94 53.68
C SER A 139 -23.90 -54.34 52.40
N LEU A 140 -25.13 -54.69 51.99
CA LEU A 140 -25.76 -54.18 50.77
C LEU A 140 -25.69 -52.65 50.68
N SER A 141 -25.79 -51.96 51.83
CA SER A 141 -25.68 -50.50 51.88
C SER A 141 -24.28 -49.99 51.52
N GLU A 142 -23.24 -50.72 51.90
CA GLU A 142 -21.84 -50.36 51.69
C GLU A 142 -21.43 -50.60 50.23
N TYR A 143 -21.92 -51.67 49.63
CA TYR A 143 -21.79 -51.92 48.19
C TYR A 143 -22.45 -50.81 47.35
N ILE A 144 -23.67 -50.40 47.74
CA ILE A 144 -24.38 -49.31 47.07
C ILE A 144 -23.61 -47.99 47.20
N ALA A 145 -23.04 -47.71 48.39
CA ALA A 145 -22.21 -46.52 48.61
C ALA A 145 -20.96 -46.52 47.72
N LYS A 146 -20.18 -47.61 47.73
CA LYS A 146 -18.98 -47.76 46.88
C LYS A 146 -19.29 -47.65 45.39
N LYS A 147 -20.42 -48.21 44.92
CA LYS A 147 -20.85 -48.06 43.52
C LYS A 147 -21.20 -46.60 43.19
N ARG A 148 -21.88 -45.89 44.09
CA ARG A 148 -22.19 -44.46 43.90
C ARG A 148 -20.91 -43.61 43.87
N GLU A 149 -19.97 -43.87 44.76
CA GLU A 149 -18.68 -43.17 44.78
C GLU A 149 -17.90 -43.41 43.49
N MET A 150 -17.82 -44.65 43.02
CA MET A 150 -17.16 -44.98 41.76
C MET A 150 -17.83 -44.26 40.56
N PHE A 151 -19.17 -44.23 40.50
CA PHE A 151 -19.90 -43.49 39.48
C PHE A 151 -19.67 -41.98 39.56
N LEU A 152 -19.63 -41.42 40.78
CA LEU A 152 -19.39 -40.00 40.99
C LEU A 152 -17.97 -39.62 40.53
N VAL A 153 -16.98 -40.45 40.86
CA VAL A 153 -15.59 -40.25 40.40
C VAL A 153 -15.51 -40.34 38.88
N GLN A 154 -16.11 -41.37 38.26
CA GLN A 154 -16.16 -41.52 36.80
C GLN A 154 -16.85 -40.33 36.11
N TYR A 155 -17.97 -39.85 36.65
CA TYR A 155 -18.67 -38.68 36.14
C TYR A 155 -17.79 -37.43 36.27
N SER A 156 -17.17 -37.20 37.43
CA SER A 156 -16.28 -36.05 37.66
C SER A 156 -15.09 -36.07 36.69
N LEU A 157 -14.52 -37.26 36.43
CA LEU A 157 -13.42 -37.46 35.49
C LEU A 157 -13.86 -37.21 34.05
N GLY A 158 -15.07 -37.64 33.66
CA GLY A 158 -15.67 -37.34 32.37
C GLY A 158 -15.86 -35.84 32.15
N VAL A 159 -16.48 -35.16 33.12
CA VAL A 159 -16.64 -33.69 33.09
C VAL A 159 -15.29 -32.98 32.98
N LYS A 160 -14.28 -33.41 33.75
CA LYS A 160 -12.94 -32.81 33.67
C LYS A 160 -12.26 -33.06 32.33
N ARG A 161 -12.42 -34.24 31.72
CA ARG A 161 -11.86 -34.55 30.39
C ARG A 161 -12.53 -33.74 29.28
N ASP A 162 -13.84 -33.58 29.34
CA ASP A 162 -14.56 -32.77 28.36
C ASP A 162 -14.23 -31.28 28.50
N GLU A 163 -14.07 -30.80 29.73
CA GLU A 163 -13.58 -29.43 29.98
C GLU A 163 -12.14 -29.24 29.48
N MET A 164 -11.24 -30.20 29.72
CA MET A 164 -9.87 -30.15 29.19
C MET A 164 -9.86 -30.10 27.67
N ARG A 165 -10.65 -30.94 26.98
CA ARG A 165 -10.75 -30.93 25.51
C ARG A 165 -11.23 -29.59 24.98
N LYS A 166 -12.20 -28.97 25.66
CA LYS A 166 -12.71 -27.64 25.28
C LYS A 166 -11.65 -26.56 25.45
N LEU A 167 -10.87 -26.59 26.53
CA LEU A 167 -9.78 -25.65 26.74
C LEU A 167 -8.67 -25.83 25.69
N GLU A 168 -8.38 -27.07 25.32
CA GLU A 168 -7.38 -27.38 24.29
C GLU A 168 -7.83 -26.90 22.89
N GLU A 169 -9.11 -27.05 22.55
CA GLU A 169 -9.66 -26.49 21.31
C GLU A 169 -9.56 -24.96 21.26
N ILE A 170 -9.83 -24.28 22.38
CA ILE A 170 -9.69 -22.82 22.50
C ILE A 170 -8.21 -22.42 22.37
N ALA A 171 -7.31 -23.12 23.06
CA ALA A 171 -5.87 -22.87 23.00
C ALA A 171 -5.32 -23.03 21.57
N GLN A 172 -5.70 -24.10 20.86
CA GLN A 172 -5.29 -24.32 19.46
C GLN A 172 -5.85 -23.26 18.50
N ALA A 173 -7.07 -22.78 18.74
CA ALA A 173 -7.65 -21.71 17.93
C ALA A 173 -6.92 -20.37 18.17
N GLU A 174 -6.53 -20.10 19.42
CA GLU A 174 -5.76 -18.92 19.79
C GLU A 174 -4.33 -18.99 19.24
N GLU A 175 -3.67 -20.15 19.31
CA GLU A 175 -2.34 -20.41 18.76
C GLU A 175 -2.30 -20.16 17.24
N LYS A 176 -3.28 -20.69 16.48
CA LYS A 176 -3.38 -20.43 15.03
C LYS A 176 -3.58 -18.95 14.71
N LYS A 177 -4.31 -18.23 15.56
CA LYS A 177 -4.54 -16.80 15.37
C LYS A 177 -3.24 -16.01 15.63
N LEU A 178 -2.47 -16.42 16.63
CA LEU A 178 -1.16 -15.83 16.92
C LEU A 178 -0.17 -16.12 15.80
N GLU A 179 -0.10 -17.35 15.29
CA GLU A 179 0.77 -17.73 14.17
C GLU A 179 0.48 -16.91 12.92
N LEU A 180 -0.80 -16.69 12.59
CA LEU A 180 -1.18 -15.83 11.47
C LEU A 180 -0.75 -14.37 11.69
N ALA A 181 -0.89 -13.85 12.91
CA ALA A 181 -0.46 -12.49 13.24
C ALA A 181 1.07 -12.34 13.18
N GLU A 182 1.82 -13.38 13.57
CA GLU A 182 3.27 -13.44 13.45
C GLU A 182 3.71 -13.41 11.99
N GLN A 183 3.07 -14.20 11.12
CA GLN A 183 3.36 -14.19 9.67
C GLN A 183 3.10 -12.82 9.05
N TYR A 184 1.99 -12.16 9.37
CA TYR A 184 1.73 -10.80 8.87
C TYR A 184 2.79 -9.80 9.35
N LEU A 185 3.23 -9.90 10.60
CA LEU A 185 4.27 -9.02 11.11
C LEU A 185 5.64 -9.29 10.45
N GLU A 186 5.94 -10.55 10.12
CA GLU A 186 7.14 -10.93 9.38
C GLU A 186 7.10 -10.40 7.94
N GLU A 187 5.96 -10.51 7.25
CA GLU A 187 5.74 -9.93 5.93
C GLU A 187 5.90 -8.40 5.95
N ASP A 188 5.31 -7.72 6.95
CA ASP A 188 5.43 -6.28 7.14
C ASP A 188 6.89 -5.86 7.41
N ALA A 189 7.62 -6.62 8.23
CA ALA A 189 9.03 -6.37 8.49
C ALA A 189 9.88 -6.51 7.21
N ALA A 190 9.61 -7.54 6.40
CA ALA A 190 10.30 -7.74 5.12
C ALA A 190 9.99 -6.60 4.12
N MET A 191 8.73 -6.16 4.05
CA MET A 191 8.34 -5.00 3.22
C MET A 191 9.01 -3.71 3.70
N PHE A 192 9.13 -3.52 5.02
CA PHE A 192 9.80 -2.35 5.58
C PHE A 192 11.30 -2.33 5.24
N ASP A 193 11.98 -3.47 5.32
CA ASP A 193 13.39 -3.60 4.90
C ASP A 193 13.57 -3.33 3.40
N GLU A 194 12.63 -3.75 2.56
CA GLU A 194 12.64 -3.44 1.13
C GLU A 194 12.43 -1.94 0.88
N PHE A 195 11.50 -1.32 1.60
CA PHE A 195 11.27 0.13 1.56
C PHE A 195 12.52 0.93 1.97
N LEU A 196 13.21 0.52 3.03
CA LEU A 196 14.46 1.15 3.45
C LEU A 196 15.54 1.03 2.36
N LYS A 197 15.69 -0.14 1.74
CA LYS A 197 16.64 -0.33 0.63
C LYS A 197 16.30 0.52 -0.58
N GLU A 198 15.01 0.66 -0.92
CA GLU A 198 14.56 1.49 -2.04
C GLU A 198 14.76 2.99 -1.73
N ASN A 199 14.48 3.42 -0.50
CA ASN A 199 14.72 4.78 -0.06
C ASN A 199 16.21 5.14 -0.08
N ASP A 200 17.06 4.26 0.47
CA ASP A 200 18.51 4.42 0.44
C ASP A 200 19.04 4.47 -1.00
N LYS A 201 18.51 3.63 -1.89
CA LYS A 201 18.88 3.66 -3.30
C LYS A 201 18.45 4.96 -3.97
N ASN A 202 17.22 5.41 -3.75
CA ASN A 202 16.70 6.66 -4.33
C ASN A 202 17.47 7.88 -3.80
N SER A 203 17.77 7.92 -2.50
CA SER A 203 18.56 9.00 -1.90
C SER A 203 19.98 9.05 -2.48
N VAL A 204 20.64 7.90 -2.65
CA VAL A 204 21.95 7.81 -3.31
C VAL A 204 21.88 8.24 -4.78
N GLU A 205 20.83 7.85 -5.51
CA GLU A 205 20.61 8.28 -6.89
C GLU A 205 20.40 9.80 -6.98
N ALA A 206 19.60 10.39 -6.08
CA ALA A 206 19.39 11.83 -6.00
C ALA A 206 20.70 12.60 -5.68
N ILE A 207 21.50 12.11 -4.73
CA ILE A 207 22.83 12.66 -4.42
C ILE A 207 23.72 12.62 -5.66
N LYS A 208 23.77 11.48 -6.36
CA LYS A 208 24.58 11.32 -7.56
C LYS A 208 24.16 12.28 -8.67
N ILE A 209 22.86 12.46 -8.89
CA ILE A 209 22.35 13.43 -9.86
C ILE A 209 22.80 14.84 -9.47
N ALA A 210 22.60 15.24 -8.21
CA ALA A 210 23.03 16.54 -7.71
C ALA A 210 24.54 16.76 -7.85
N GLU A 211 25.37 15.75 -7.59
CA GLU A 211 26.82 15.81 -7.81
C GLU A 211 27.19 16.00 -9.28
N THR A 212 26.53 15.27 -10.20
CA THR A 212 26.79 15.42 -11.63
C THR A 212 26.38 16.80 -12.15
N GLU A 213 25.25 17.33 -11.69
CA GLU A 213 24.80 18.68 -12.01
C GLU A 213 25.73 19.74 -11.43
N ALA A 214 26.18 19.56 -10.18
CA ALA A 214 27.17 20.44 -9.55
C ALA A 214 28.50 20.46 -10.32
N LYS A 215 28.94 19.29 -10.82
CA LYS A 215 30.13 19.18 -11.67
C LYS A 215 29.95 19.93 -12.99
N LEU A 216 28.83 19.73 -13.69
CA LEU A 216 28.52 20.44 -14.93
C LEU A 216 28.45 21.97 -14.70
N LYS A 217 27.84 22.41 -13.60
CA LYS A 217 27.83 23.82 -13.20
C LYS A 217 29.24 24.35 -12.99
N MET A 218 30.10 23.62 -12.29
CA MET A 218 31.48 24.03 -12.01
C MET A 218 32.31 24.14 -13.30
N GLU A 219 32.11 23.24 -14.26
CA GLU A 219 32.72 23.32 -15.60
C GLU A 219 32.28 24.58 -16.36
N LYS A 220 30.97 24.90 -16.36
CA LYS A 220 30.46 26.14 -16.97
C LYS A 220 31.01 27.40 -16.29
N VAL A 221 31.11 27.41 -14.97
CA VAL A 221 31.74 28.51 -14.22
C VAL A 221 33.20 28.69 -14.62
N ASN A 222 33.94 27.60 -14.83
CA ASN A 222 35.32 27.66 -15.29
C ASN A 222 35.42 28.19 -16.73
N GLU A 223 34.52 27.82 -17.63
CA GLU A 223 34.50 28.39 -18.98
C GLU A 223 34.14 29.89 -18.97
N ILE A 224 33.18 30.30 -18.13
CA ILE A 224 32.86 31.73 -17.93
C ILE A 224 34.11 32.49 -17.45
N LYS A 225 34.86 31.94 -16.50
CA LYS A 225 36.13 32.55 -16.04
C LYS A 225 37.15 32.66 -17.18
N ARG A 226 37.26 31.63 -18.02
CA ARG A 226 38.16 31.62 -19.19
C ARG A 226 37.80 32.71 -20.19
N ILE A 227 36.53 32.81 -20.56
CA ILE A 227 36.02 33.85 -21.48
C ILE A 227 36.18 35.24 -20.86
N ASN A 228 35.90 35.42 -19.57
CA ASN A 228 36.11 36.70 -18.89
C ASN A 228 37.57 37.13 -18.89
N ALA A 229 38.51 36.19 -18.72
CA ALA A 229 39.93 36.49 -18.84
C ALA A 229 40.32 36.93 -20.26
N GLN A 230 39.81 36.23 -21.29
CA GLN A 230 40.01 36.63 -22.69
C GLN A 230 39.42 38.01 -23.00
N MET A 231 38.21 38.29 -22.50
CA MET A 231 37.56 39.59 -22.64
C MET A 231 38.39 40.71 -21.99
N MET A 232 38.94 40.46 -20.79
CA MET A 232 39.84 41.43 -20.13
C MET A 232 41.13 41.66 -20.92
N ALA A 233 41.71 40.60 -21.50
CA ALA A 233 42.89 40.73 -22.36
C ALA A 233 42.61 41.60 -23.59
N ILE A 234 41.53 41.31 -24.32
CA ILE A 234 41.11 42.09 -25.51
C ILE A 234 40.80 43.55 -25.13
N LYS A 235 40.09 43.79 -24.02
CA LYS A 235 39.85 45.16 -23.53
C LYS A 235 41.15 45.90 -23.25
N SER A 236 42.14 45.24 -22.66
CA SER A 236 43.45 45.85 -22.42
C SER A 236 44.20 46.17 -23.72
N GLU A 237 44.06 45.33 -24.75
CA GLU A 237 44.63 45.61 -26.07
C GLU A 237 43.93 46.79 -26.76
N ILE A 238 42.60 46.85 -26.70
CA ILE A 238 41.83 47.98 -27.21
C ILE A 238 42.32 49.29 -26.57
N SER A 239 42.45 49.34 -25.24
CA SER A 239 42.95 50.55 -24.56
C SER A 239 44.37 50.93 -25.00
N LYS A 240 45.27 49.97 -25.22
CA LYS A 240 46.62 50.24 -25.76
C LYS A 240 46.55 50.84 -27.17
N TYR A 241 45.70 50.29 -28.03
CA TYR A 241 45.51 50.81 -29.39
C TYR A 241 44.85 52.19 -29.40
N GLU A 242 43.88 52.45 -28.50
CA GLU A 242 43.28 53.76 -28.32
C GLU A 242 44.30 54.81 -27.91
N ASP A 243 45.20 54.49 -26.98
CA ASP A 243 46.25 55.42 -26.55
C ASP A 243 47.27 55.67 -27.67
N THR A 244 47.64 54.63 -28.42
CA THR A 244 48.51 54.77 -29.60
C THR A 244 47.85 55.63 -30.68
N LEU A 245 46.53 55.46 -30.89
CA LEU A 245 45.77 56.26 -31.85
C LEU A 245 45.74 57.73 -31.45
N LYS A 246 45.53 58.04 -30.17
CA LYS A 246 45.59 59.43 -29.65
C LYS A 246 46.97 60.05 -29.89
N GLU A 247 48.05 59.28 -29.70
CA GLU A 247 49.41 59.74 -29.97
C GLU A 247 49.62 60.07 -31.45
N TYR A 248 49.18 59.19 -32.36
CA TYR A 248 49.24 59.46 -33.80
C TYR A 248 48.35 60.62 -34.22
N GLN A 249 47.17 60.80 -33.62
CA GLN A 249 46.33 61.97 -33.84
C GLN A 249 47.03 63.25 -33.42
N LEU A 250 47.75 63.24 -32.28
CA LEU A 250 48.54 64.39 -31.85
C LEU A 250 49.64 64.73 -32.87
N TYR A 251 50.36 63.73 -33.36
CA TYR A 251 51.36 63.93 -34.42
C TYR A 251 50.74 64.43 -35.72
N SER A 252 49.59 63.88 -36.13
CA SER A 252 48.86 64.33 -37.32
C SER A 252 48.46 65.80 -37.18
N ASN A 253 47.87 66.18 -36.06
CA ASN A 253 47.44 67.55 -35.79
C ASN A 253 48.65 68.51 -35.76
N PHE A 254 49.77 68.10 -35.18
CA PHE A 254 51.00 68.87 -35.19
C PHE A 254 51.53 69.06 -36.61
N LEU A 255 51.62 67.99 -37.41
CA LEU A 255 52.04 68.06 -38.81
C LEU A 255 51.09 68.93 -39.64
N GLU A 256 49.78 68.82 -39.42
CA GLU A 256 48.77 69.70 -40.04
C GLU A 256 48.97 71.16 -39.70
N SER A 257 49.36 71.48 -38.45
CA SER A 257 49.66 72.87 -38.06
C SER A 257 50.90 73.47 -38.73
N LEU A 258 51.80 72.62 -39.23
CA LEU A 258 53.02 73.03 -39.94
C LEU A 258 52.81 73.17 -41.46
N ILE A 259 51.69 72.68 -41.99
CA ILE A 259 51.37 72.80 -43.42
C ILE A 259 50.85 74.23 -43.69
N PRO A 260 51.42 74.95 -44.69
CA PRO A 260 50.91 76.26 -45.09
C PRO A 260 49.42 76.23 -45.46
N THR A 261 48.66 77.22 -44.98
CA THR A 261 47.19 77.33 -45.12
C THR A 261 46.71 77.19 -46.56
N ASP A 262 47.51 77.67 -47.51
CA ASP A 262 47.23 77.71 -48.95
C ASP A 262 47.15 76.28 -49.55
N ILE A 263 47.96 75.36 -49.03
CA ILE A 263 48.00 73.94 -49.43
C ILE A 263 46.92 73.15 -48.66
N GLN A 264 46.63 73.56 -47.44
CA GLN A 264 45.59 72.96 -46.59
C GLN A 264 44.19 73.22 -47.17
N GLU A 265 43.91 74.44 -47.64
CA GLU A 265 42.68 74.79 -48.34
C GLU A 265 42.52 74.07 -49.69
N ALA A 266 43.63 73.83 -50.41
CA ALA A 266 43.63 73.04 -51.63
C ALA A 266 43.29 71.57 -51.37
N ARG A 267 43.87 70.96 -50.32
CA ARG A 267 43.50 69.60 -49.85
C ARG A 267 42.06 69.52 -49.37
N ILE A 268 41.56 70.50 -48.64
CA ILE A 268 40.16 70.53 -48.20
C ILE A 268 39.22 70.66 -49.41
N LYS A 269 39.58 71.44 -50.43
CA LYS A 269 38.82 71.51 -51.69
C LYS A 269 38.89 70.22 -52.49
N GLU A 270 40.02 69.52 -52.48
CA GLU A 270 40.20 68.23 -53.15
C GLU A 270 39.42 67.13 -52.42
N ASN A 271 39.51 67.04 -51.09
CA ASN A 271 38.70 66.13 -50.28
C ASN A 271 37.21 66.43 -50.42
N LYS A 272 36.79 67.70 -50.38
CA LYS A 272 35.38 68.06 -50.66
C LYS A 272 34.97 67.67 -52.08
N LYS A 273 35.84 67.81 -53.07
CA LYS A 273 35.57 67.31 -54.44
C LYS A 273 35.50 65.79 -54.52
N LEU A 274 36.29 65.08 -53.73
CA LEU A 274 36.25 63.62 -53.59
C LEU A 274 34.96 63.18 -52.88
N ASP A 275 34.59 63.83 -51.78
CA ASP A 275 33.35 63.59 -51.06
C ASP A 275 32.13 63.95 -51.93
N GLU A 276 32.18 65.06 -52.69
CA GLU A 276 31.14 65.44 -53.66
C GLU A 276 31.13 64.50 -54.88
N MET A 277 32.27 63.93 -55.30
CA MET A 277 32.35 62.88 -56.33
C MET A 277 31.83 61.53 -55.83
N GLU A 278 32.06 61.21 -54.56
CA GLU A 278 31.59 60.00 -53.90
C GLU A 278 30.08 60.11 -53.66
N GLU A 279 29.58 61.24 -53.18
CA GLU A 279 28.15 61.51 -53.03
C GLU A 279 27.41 61.57 -54.39
N THR A 280 28.05 62.07 -55.46
CA THR A 280 27.46 62.04 -56.82
C THR A 280 27.57 60.69 -57.52
N ALA A 281 28.59 59.88 -57.20
CA ALA A 281 28.67 58.48 -57.64
C ALA A 281 27.62 57.60 -56.94
N LEU A 282 27.38 57.84 -55.65
CA LEU A 282 26.33 57.18 -54.85
C LEU A 282 24.92 57.58 -55.31
N ASN A 283 24.73 58.80 -55.84
CA ASN A 283 23.40 59.31 -56.23
C ASN A 283 22.84 58.81 -57.58
N MET A 284 23.60 58.13 -58.45
CA MET A 284 23.06 57.59 -59.72
C MET A 284 22.95 56.06 -59.79
N ASN A 285 23.59 55.30 -58.89
CA ASN A 285 23.47 53.83 -58.85
C ASN A 285 23.22 53.25 -57.45
N ASP A 286 23.41 53.98 -56.34
CA ASP A 286 23.35 53.39 -54.99
C ASP A 286 22.08 53.74 -54.20
N ILE A 287 21.13 54.53 -54.73
CA ILE A 287 19.84 54.78 -54.05
C ILE A 287 18.87 53.60 -54.22
N GLU A 288 18.80 52.98 -55.40
CA GLU A 288 17.92 51.80 -55.59
C GLU A 288 18.50 50.54 -54.92
N ASP A 289 19.83 50.33 -54.98
CA ASP A 289 20.48 49.18 -54.34
C ASP A 289 20.69 49.37 -52.82
N SER A 290 20.89 50.59 -52.28
CA SER A 290 20.95 50.83 -50.82
C SER A 290 19.59 50.82 -50.12
N ASP A 291 18.51 51.28 -50.79
CA ASP A 291 17.16 51.13 -50.24
C ASP A 291 16.69 49.66 -50.32
N GLU A 292 17.03 48.90 -51.38
CA GLU A 292 16.74 47.45 -51.41
C GLU A 292 17.57 46.67 -50.39
N THR A 293 18.86 46.97 -50.22
CA THR A 293 19.69 46.32 -49.19
C THR A 293 19.28 46.72 -47.78
N GLY A 294 18.95 47.99 -47.52
CA GLY A 294 18.39 48.45 -46.24
C GLY A 294 17.00 47.88 -45.95
N GLU A 295 16.13 47.75 -46.96
CA GLU A 295 14.83 47.08 -46.82
C GLU A 295 14.96 45.58 -46.59
N THR A 296 15.91 44.91 -47.24
CA THR A 296 16.15 43.48 -47.01
C THR A 296 16.81 43.22 -45.66
N GLU A 297 17.72 44.08 -45.21
CA GLU A 297 18.29 44.06 -43.86
C GLU A 297 17.22 44.32 -42.79
N THR A 298 16.36 45.32 -42.96
CA THR A 298 15.26 45.57 -42.02
C THR A 298 14.21 44.45 -42.04
N LYS A 299 13.95 43.82 -43.19
CA LYS A 299 13.10 42.61 -43.30
C LYS A 299 13.75 41.42 -42.58
N THR A 300 15.04 41.17 -42.77
CA THR A 300 15.74 40.06 -42.10
C THR A 300 15.86 40.26 -40.59
N LEU A 301 16.07 41.50 -40.13
CA LEU A 301 16.04 41.87 -38.71
C LEU A 301 14.65 41.70 -38.11
N LYS A 302 13.59 42.09 -38.83
CA LYS A 302 12.20 41.81 -38.42
C LYS A 302 11.93 40.32 -38.28
N GLU A 303 12.35 39.52 -39.25
CA GLU A 303 12.20 38.06 -39.16
C GLU A 303 13.02 37.47 -38.01
N GLN A 304 14.20 38.01 -37.70
CA GLN A 304 14.97 37.59 -36.53
C GLN A 304 14.26 37.95 -35.23
N ILE A 305 13.64 39.14 -35.15
CA ILE A 305 12.83 39.55 -34.00
C ILE A 305 11.62 38.63 -33.85
N ASP A 306 10.89 38.34 -34.93
CA ASP A 306 9.73 37.45 -34.89
C ASP A 306 10.12 36.03 -34.47
N ARG A 307 11.26 35.52 -34.96
CA ARG A 307 11.83 34.23 -34.52
C ARG A 307 12.19 34.23 -33.04
N LEU A 308 12.85 35.28 -32.55
CA LEU A 308 13.20 35.40 -31.12
C LEU A 308 11.96 35.53 -30.25
N GLN A 309 10.94 36.27 -30.68
CA GLN A 309 9.66 36.37 -29.97
C GLN A 309 8.93 35.04 -29.91
N ALA A 310 8.94 34.26 -31.00
CA ALA A 310 8.38 32.90 -31.00
C ALA A 310 9.14 31.95 -30.07
N GLU A 311 10.48 32.04 -30.02
CA GLU A 311 11.31 31.24 -29.10
C GLU A 311 11.05 31.63 -27.64
N ILE A 312 10.91 32.92 -27.33
CA ILE A 312 10.55 33.42 -26.00
C ILE A 312 9.18 32.88 -25.59
N GLN A 313 8.16 32.99 -26.46
CA GLN A 313 6.82 32.46 -26.15
C GLN A 313 6.83 30.95 -25.91
N LYS A 314 7.62 30.21 -26.67
CA LYS A 314 7.79 28.76 -26.48
C LYS A 314 8.48 28.43 -25.16
N GLU A 315 9.47 29.21 -24.76
CA GLU A 315 10.17 29.03 -23.48
C GLU A 315 9.31 29.46 -22.29
N GLU A 316 8.52 30.53 -22.42
CA GLU A 316 7.50 30.94 -21.44
C GLU A 316 6.41 29.88 -21.26
N ALA A 317 5.94 29.27 -22.36
CA ALA A 317 4.99 28.16 -22.31
C ALA A 317 5.59 26.93 -21.59
N LYS A 318 6.84 26.57 -21.89
CA LYS A 318 7.54 25.51 -21.14
C LYS A 318 7.72 25.86 -19.67
N ALA A 319 8.06 27.12 -19.34
CA ALA A 319 8.21 27.57 -17.97
C ALA A 319 6.87 27.53 -17.21
N ALA A 320 5.76 27.84 -17.87
CA ALA A 320 4.42 27.68 -17.32
C ALA A 320 4.08 26.20 -17.07
N ASP A 321 4.38 25.31 -18.02
CA ASP A 321 4.19 23.86 -17.87
C ASP A 321 5.06 23.29 -16.75
N LEU A 322 6.34 23.69 -16.67
CA LEU A 322 7.26 23.31 -15.58
C LEU A 322 6.77 23.83 -14.23
N LYS A 323 6.19 25.03 -14.18
CA LYS A 323 5.60 25.58 -12.95
C LYS A 323 4.36 24.81 -12.51
N ILE A 324 3.51 24.40 -13.45
CA ILE A 324 2.36 23.53 -13.16
C ILE A 324 2.86 22.17 -12.69
N LYS A 325 3.86 21.59 -13.36
CA LYS A 325 4.46 20.31 -13.01
C LYS A 325 5.13 20.33 -11.65
N ALA A 326 5.85 21.41 -11.31
CA ALA A 326 6.44 21.64 -10.01
C ALA A 326 5.36 21.78 -8.93
N LYS A 327 4.26 22.49 -9.20
CA LYS A 327 3.10 22.53 -8.27
C LYS A 327 2.43 21.17 -8.10
N MET A 328 2.35 20.37 -9.16
CA MET A 328 1.80 19.01 -9.09
C MET A 328 2.73 18.05 -8.34
N PHE A 329 4.06 18.21 -8.47
CA PHE A 329 5.06 17.46 -7.70
C PHE A 329 5.10 17.90 -6.23
N ASN A 330 4.99 19.21 -5.95
CA ASN A 330 4.93 19.75 -4.59
C ASN A 330 3.67 19.34 -3.81
N TYR A 331 2.63 18.82 -4.46
CA TYR A 331 1.44 18.34 -3.76
C TYR A 331 1.68 17.01 -3.02
N GLY A 332 2.76 16.29 -3.36
CA GLY A 332 3.17 15.03 -2.72
C GLY A 332 4.14 15.23 -1.55
N GLU A 333 5.10 16.16 -1.67
CA GLU A 333 6.11 16.39 -0.62
C GLU A 333 5.67 17.39 0.45
N PHE A 334 4.91 18.44 0.10
CA PHE A 334 4.58 19.49 1.07
C PHE A 334 3.47 19.09 2.07
N LYS A 335 2.64 18.09 1.74
CA LYS A 335 1.68 17.55 2.72
C LYS A 335 2.36 16.76 3.83
N ALA A 336 3.44 16.04 3.51
CA ALA A 336 4.18 15.30 4.53
C ALA A 336 4.86 16.26 5.52
N ASP A 337 5.44 17.35 5.03
CA ASP A 337 6.05 18.39 5.89
C ASP A 337 4.99 19.20 6.67
N ASP A 338 3.87 19.60 6.05
CA ASP A 338 2.80 20.32 6.75
C ASP A 338 2.10 19.46 7.83
N ASP A 339 1.91 18.16 7.57
CA ASP A 339 1.32 17.23 8.54
C ASP A 339 2.30 16.91 9.68
N GLN A 340 3.61 16.81 9.38
CA GLN A 340 4.65 16.66 10.40
C GLN A 340 4.79 17.93 11.27
N GLU A 341 4.77 19.12 10.67
CA GLU A 341 4.81 20.40 11.40
C GLU A 341 3.57 20.56 12.30
N GLN A 342 2.38 20.19 11.80
CA GLN A 342 1.16 20.18 12.61
C GLN A 342 1.27 19.21 13.79
N ARG A 343 1.74 17.98 13.55
CA ARG A 343 1.95 16.98 14.61
C ARG A 343 2.98 17.45 15.64
N LEU A 344 4.05 18.12 15.20
CA LEU A 344 5.05 18.72 16.09
C LEU A 344 4.46 19.86 16.92
N ALA A 345 3.61 20.70 16.32
CA ALA A 345 2.93 21.77 17.04
C ALA A 345 1.94 21.23 18.09
N GLU A 346 1.19 20.18 17.77
CA GLU A 346 0.30 19.50 18.70
C GLU A 346 1.06 18.86 19.87
N LEU A 347 2.18 18.19 19.58
CA LEU A 347 3.03 17.60 20.59
C LEU A 347 3.61 18.68 21.51
N ASN A 348 4.12 19.78 20.95
CA ASN A 348 4.66 20.89 21.72
C ASN A 348 3.60 21.49 22.66
N LYS A 349 2.39 21.70 22.16
CA LYS A 349 1.25 22.16 22.97
C LYS A 349 0.93 21.21 24.13
N LYS A 350 1.00 19.90 23.89
CA LYS A 350 0.76 18.88 24.93
C LYS A 350 1.87 18.86 25.98
N VAL A 351 3.12 19.00 25.55
CA VAL A 351 4.28 19.15 26.45
C VAL A 351 4.12 20.41 27.31
N GLU A 352 3.69 21.53 26.73
CA GLU A 352 3.44 22.78 27.45
C GLU A 352 2.31 22.62 28.49
N GLU A 353 1.22 21.92 28.15
CA GLU A 353 0.13 21.63 29.08
C GLU A 353 0.60 20.81 30.28
N VAL A 354 1.39 19.77 30.04
CA VAL A 354 1.97 18.94 31.10
C VAL A 354 2.94 19.75 31.96
N TYR A 355 3.83 20.51 31.32
CA TYR A 355 4.79 21.39 32.01
C TYR A 355 4.07 22.36 32.96
N ARG A 356 3.00 23.01 32.48
CA ARG A 356 2.19 23.94 33.27
C ARG A 356 1.51 23.26 34.46
N SER A 357 1.08 22.01 34.29
CA SER A 357 0.42 21.24 35.36
C SER A 357 1.41 20.74 36.42
N CYS A 358 2.62 20.37 36.02
CA CYS A 358 3.60 19.71 36.90
C CYS A 358 4.58 20.68 37.57
N ILE A 359 4.92 21.79 36.90
CA ILE A 359 6.01 22.68 37.31
C ILE A 359 5.52 24.13 37.47
N GLY A 360 4.77 24.67 36.50
CA GLY A 360 4.23 26.04 36.53
C GLY A 360 4.28 26.75 35.18
N ASP A 361 3.96 28.06 35.15
CA ASP A 361 3.89 28.83 33.91
C ASP A 361 5.28 29.05 33.27
N ASN A 362 5.32 28.97 31.93
CA ASN A 362 6.54 29.12 31.14
C ASN A 362 6.89 30.61 30.95
N GLU A 363 7.47 31.24 31.96
CA GLU A 363 7.84 32.68 31.91
C GLU A 363 9.07 32.97 31.03
N ALA A 364 9.82 31.94 30.63
CA ALA A 364 11.16 32.09 30.07
C ALA A 364 11.36 31.41 28.71
N ASN A 365 10.34 31.43 27.82
CA ASN A 365 10.44 30.88 26.44
C ASN A 365 11.23 29.56 26.36
N ILE A 366 10.96 28.65 27.31
CA ILE A 366 11.76 27.44 27.51
C ILE A 366 11.49 26.51 26.32
N SER A 367 12.56 25.97 25.73
CA SER A 367 12.46 25.05 24.58
C SER A 367 11.72 23.77 24.97
N THR A 368 11.01 23.13 24.04
CA THR A 368 10.28 21.87 24.26
C THR A 368 11.18 20.78 24.86
N LEU A 369 12.43 20.67 24.42
CA LEU A 369 13.39 19.72 24.98
C LEU A 369 13.69 20.01 26.46
N GLN A 370 13.88 21.29 26.78
CA GLN A 370 14.14 21.73 28.16
C GLN A 370 12.90 21.54 29.05
N MET A 371 11.69 21.75 28.51
CA MET A 371 10.45 21.44 29.21
C MET A 371 10.37 19.94 29.54
N LEU A 372 10.68 19.07 28.59
CA LEU A 372 10.73 17.62 28.80
C LEU A 372 11.76 17.21 29.85
N THR A 373 12.99 17.74 29.79
CA THR A 373 14.03 17.47 30.79
C THR A 373 13.59 17.88 32.20
N ASN A 374 12.94 19.04 32.33
CA ASN A 374 12.43 19.48 33.63
C ASN A 374 11.28 18.61 34.15
N ILE A 375 10.38 18.16 33.24
CA ILE A 375 9.31 17.20 33.59
C ILE A 375 9.92 15.88 34.07
N GLU A 376 10.94 15.38 33.38
CA GLU A 376 11.64 14.14 33.71
C GLU A 376 12.30 14.22 35.09
N ASN A 377 13.07 15.28 35.35
CA ASN A 377 13.67 15.51 36.67
C ASN A 377 12.61 15.59 37.77
N ARG A 378 11.49 16.28 37.52
CA ARG A 378 10.40 16.38 38.49
C ARG A 378 9.76 15.03 38.76
N LEU A 379 9.65 14.19 37.74
CA LEU A 379 9.09 12.85 37.84
C LEU A 379 10.03 11.92 38.64
N GLU A 380 11.34 12.04 38.43
CA GLU A 380 12.35 11.31 39.21
C GLU A 380 12.33 11.71 40.70
N GLU A 381 12.28 13.01 41.01
CA GLU A 381 12.09 13.50 42.39
C GLU A 381 10.84 12.91 43.06
N LEU A 382 9.73 12.83 42.31
CA LEU A 382 8.48 12.27 42.83
C LEU A 382 8.60 10.77 43.08
N PHE A 383 9.33 10.03 42.24
CA PHE A 383 9.59 8.61 42.49
C PHE A 383 10.47 8.38 43.71
N GLU A 384 11.57 9.13 43.88
CA GLU A 384 12.38 9.05 45.10
C GLU A 384 11.54 9.36 46.36
N THR A 385 10.62 10.32 46.25
CA THR A 385 9.70 10.65 47.34
C THR A 385 8.73 9.50 47.62
N ILE A 386 8.20 8.83 46.58
CA ILE A 386 7.29 7.68 46.74
C ILE A 386 8.02 6.49 47.37
N GLU A 387 9.26 6.20 46.95
CA GLU A 387 10.06 5.10 47.49
C GLU A 387 10.41 5.26 48.97
N THR A 388 10.54 6.50 49.44
CA THR A 388 10.81 6.82 50.85
C THR A 388 9.55 6.84 51.73
N MET A 389 8.34 6.78 51.14
CA MET A 389 7.08 6.79 51.88
C MET A 389 6.69 5.39 52.42
N PRO A 390 5.85 5.33 53.47
CA PRO A 390 5.35 4.06 53.98
C PRO A 390 4.46 3.33 52.97
N GLN A 391 4.82 2.09 52.64
CA GLN A 391 4.17 1.27 51.61
C GLN A 391 2.65 1.14 51.79
N ASP A 392 2.16 0.96 53.01
CA ASP A 392 0.73 0.82 53.30
C ASP A 392 -0.11 2.03 52.85
N LYS A 393 0.47 3.24 52.94
CA LYS A 393 -0.20 4.47 52.53
C LYS A 393 -0.16 4.65 51.01
N VAL A 394 0.94 4.24 50.38
CA VAL A 394 1.11 4.25 48.92
C VAL A 394 0.10 3.30 48.28
N GLU A 395 0.01 2.05 48.76
CA GLU A 395 -0.97 1.08 48.24
C GLU A 395 -2.43 1.54 48.42
N ALA A 396 -2.75 2.21 49.53
CA ALA A 396 -4.08 2.76 49.75
C ALA A 396 -4.41 3.90 48.78
N ALA A 397 -3.43 4.77 48.49
CA ALA A 397 -3.56 5.84 47.52
C ALA A 397 -3.68 5.32 46.08
N GLU A 398 -2.90 4.31 45.71
CA GLU A 398 -3.00 3.61 44.41
C GLU A 398 -4.38 2.98 44.23
N LYS A 399 -4.86 2.20 45.23
CA LYS A 399 -6.20 1.60 45.20
C LYS A 399 -7.31 2.66 45.07
N ALA A 400 -7.13 3.84 45.66
CA ALA A 400 -8.06 4.96 45.53
C ALA A 400 -8.05 5.56 44.11
N LYS A 401 -6.86 5.81 43.54
CA LYS A 401 -6.70 6.33 42.18
C LYS A 401 -7.20 5.35 41.11
N ASP A 402 -6.94 4.07 41.29
CA ASP A 402 -7.46 3.02 40.41
C ASP A 402 -8.98 2.87 40.50
N LYS A 403 -9.56 3.09 41.69
CA LYS A 403 -11.01 3.12 41.85
C LYS A 403 -11.62 4.33 41.13
N GLU A 404 -10.99 5.50 41.24
CA GLU A 404 -11.39 6.73 40.55
C GLU A 404 -11.34 6.55 39.03
N ARG A 405 -10.23 6.03 38.49
CA ARG A 405 -10.07 5.77 37.04
C ARG A 405 -11.13 4.80 36.53
N ARG A 406 -11.40 3.71 37.25
CA ARG A 406 -12.47 2.75 36.90
C ARG A 406 -13.86 3.35 37.02
N GLN A 407 -14.07 4.31 37.91
CA GLN A 407 -15.34 5.01 38.03
C GLN A 407 -15.53 5.98 36.86
N LYS A 408 -14.51 6.77 36.51
CA LYS A 408 -14.54 7.68 35.36
C LYS A 408 -14.81 6.95 34.05
N MET A 409 -14.12 5.83 33.79
CA MET A 409 -14.37 4.99 32.59
C MET A 409 -15.81 4.46 32.54
N ARG A 410 -16.42 4.15 33.69
CA ARG A 410 -17.82 3.69 33.76
C ARG A 410 -18.80 4.83 33.52
N GLU A 411 -18.51 6.01 34.07
CA GLU A 411 -19.31 7.23 33.87
C GLU A 411 -19.28 7.68 32.42
N GLU A 412 -18.11 7.74 31.78
CA GLU A 412 -17.98 8.05 30.34
C GLU A 412 -18.75 7.07 29.45
N LYS A 413 -18.67 5.76 29.75
CA LYS A 413 -19.43 4.74 29.01
C LYS A 413 -20.94 4.90 29.17
N LEU A 414 -21.39 5.25 30.38
CA LEU A 414 -22.81 5.49 30.66
C LEU A 414 -23.30 6.76 29.95
N GLU A 415 -22.46 7.80 29.91
CA GLU A 415 -22.77 9.06 29.23
C GLU A 415 -22.84 8.90 27.71
N LEU A 416 -21.93 8.13 27.11
CA LEU A 416 -21.99 7.79 25.69
C LEU A 416 -23.29 7.04 25.34
N LEU A 417 -23.69 6.09 26.20
CA LEU A 417 -24.97 5.38 26.04
C LEU A 417 -26.16 6.34 26.15
N ARG A 418 -26.09 7.29 27.09
CA ARG A 418 -27.12 8.32 27.31
C ARG A 418 -27.26 9.22 26.09
N LEU A 419 -26.15 9.71 25.53
CA LEU A 419 -26.12 10.54 24.32
C LEU A 419 -26.71 9.80 23.12
N HIS A 420 -26.33 8.54 22.91
CA HIS A 420 -26.90 7.72 21.85
C HIS A 420 -28.41 7.50 22.05
N GLN A 421 -28.86 7.30 23.29
CA GLN A 421 -30.28 7.19 23.60
C GLN A 421 -31.03 8.51 23.35
N GLU A 422 -30.45 9.64 23.75
CA GLU A 422 -30.97 10.99 23.50
C GLU A 422 -31.06 11.28 22.00
N GLU A 423 -30.04 10.93 21.22
CA GLU A 423 -30.03 11.09 19.76
C GLU A 423 -31.15 10.27 19.11
N ARG A 424 -31.35 9.02 19.54
CA ARG A 424 -32.45 8.18 19.05
C ARG A 424 -33.81 8.78 19.37
N VAL A 425 -34.00 9.31 20.57
CA VAL A 425 -35.24 9.98 20.99
C VAL A 425 -35.44 11.25 20.17
N LYS A 426 -34.40 12.05 19.96
CA LYS A 426 -34.44 13.28 19.15
C LYS A 426 -34.82 12.99 17.71
N LYS A 427 -34.21 11.97 17.09
CA LYS A 427 -34.52 11.53 15.72
C LYS A 427 -35.93 10.96 15.59
N ALA A 428 -36.43 10.28 16.63
CA ALA A 428 -37.82 9.82 16.68
C ALA A 428 -38.82 10.98 16.82
N LEU A 429 -38.50 11.98 17.66
CA LEU A 429 -39.27 13.20 17.84
C LEU A 429 -39.33 14.01 16.54
N GLU A 430 -38.19 14.18 15.87
CA GLU A 430 -38.08 14.87 14.57
C GLU A 430 -38.92 14.16 13.50
N ARG A 431 -38.87 12.82 13.45
CA ARG A 431 -39.73 12.03 12.55
C ARG A 431 -41.22 12.18 12.86
N ALA A 432 -41.57 12.33 14.14
CA ALA A 432 -42.96 12.54 14.57
C ALA A 432 -43.46 13.96 14.27
N GLN A 433 -42.58 14.97 14.33
CA GLN A 433 -42.86 16.36 13.99
C GLN A 433 -42.83 16.63 12.48
N ALA A 434 -42.08 15.84 11.71
CA ALA A 434 -42.04 15.94 10.26
C ALA A 434 -43.44 15.74 9.67
N GLU A 435 -43.83 16.64 8.76
CA GLU A 435 -45.13 16.55 8.12
C GLU A 435 -45.30 15.17 7.44
N PRO A 436 -46.44 14.48 7.63
CA PRO A 436 -46.69 13.21 6.99
C PRO A 436 -46.55 13.37 5.48
N LYS A 437 -45.62 12.62 4.86
CA LYS A 437 -45.42 12.65 3.41
C LYS A 437 -46.74 12.39 2.70
N LYS A 438 -47.34 13.43 2.12
CA LYS A 438 -48.58 13.35 1.35
C LYS A 438 -48.29 12.58 0.07
N LYS A 439 -48.72 11.32 0.02
CA LYS A 439 -48.65 10.52 -1.21
C LYS A 439 -49.77 10.96 -2.14
N THR A 440 -49.42 11.59 -3.26
CA THR A 440 -50.39 11.88 -4.32
C THR A 440 -50.71 10.59 -5.07
N GLY A 441 -51.92 10.05 -4.85
CA GLY A 441 -52.45 8.91 -5.59
C GLY A 441 -52.21 7.53 -4.98
N LYS A 442 -52.94 6.54 -5.48
CA LYS A 442 -52.75 5.12 -5.13
C LYS A 442 -51.42 4.65 -5.71
N ARG A 443 -50.55 4.11 -4.85
CA ARG A 443 -49.29 3.51 -5.28
C ARG A 443 -49.61 2.30 -6.17
N LEU A 444 -49.12 2.31 -7.41
CA LEU A 444 -49.30 1.20 -8.35
C LEU A 444 -48.63 -0.05 -7.76
N VAL A 445 -49.43 -1.07 -7.45
CA VAL A 445 -48.93 -2.35 -6.95
C VAL A 445 -48.67 -3.24 -8.16
N PHE A 446 -47.41 -3.43 -8.51
CA PHE A 446 -47.04 -4.43 -9.50
C PHE A 446 -47.28 -5.83 -8.92
N ARG A 447 -47.82 -6.74 -9.73
CA ARG A 447 -47.88 -8.17 -9.35
C ARG A 447 -46.45 -8.67 -9.19
N SER A 448 -46.21 -9.59 -8.25
CA SER A 448 -44.89 -10.17 -8.03
C SER A 448 -44.30 -10.68 -9.34
N GLU A 449 -43.19 -10.11 -9.77
CA GLU A 449 -42.42 -10.65 -10.88
C GLU A 449 -41.87 -12.03 -10.50
N PRO A 450 -41.80 -12.98 -11.45
CA PRO A 450 -41.16 -14.27 -11.18
C PRO A 450 -39.73 -14.05 -10.66
N PRO A 451 -39.22 -14.92 -9.77
CA PRO A 451 -37.92 -14.72 -9.14
C PRO A 451 -36.84 -14.47 -10.18
N MET A 452 -36.34 -13.24 -10.25
CA MET A 452 -35.22 -12.93 -11.11
C MET A 452 -34.00 -13.69 -10.59
N LEU A 453 -33.35 -14.43 -11.46
CA LEU A 453 -32.01 -14.97 -11.19
C LEU A 453 -31.10 -13.76 -10.95
N LYS A 454 -30.78 -13.49 -9.67
CA LYS A 454 -29.81 -12.47 -9.29
C LYS A 454 -28.52 -12.73 -10.07
N LYS A 455 -28.14 -11.85 -10.99
CA LYS A 455 -26.71 -11.57 -11.18
C LYS A 455 -26.26 -10.98 -9.86
N LYS A 456 -25.17 -11.50 -9.29
CA LYS A 456 -24.51 -10.88 -8.15
C LYS A 456 -24.24 -9.42 -8.51
N GLU A 457 -24.96 -8.50 -7.89
CA GLU A 457 -24.45 -7.15 -7.70
C GLU A 457 -23.38 -7.28 -6.63
N ASP A 458 -22.22 -6.66 -6.85
CA ASP A 458 -21.12 -6.62 -5.89
C ASP A 458 -21.62 -5.92 -4.61
N GLU A 459 -21.89 -6.72 -3.57
CA GLU A 459 -22.07 -6.22 -2.20
C GLU A 459 -20.76 -5.64 -1.60
N GLY A 460 -19.66 -5.65 -2.38
CA GLY A 460 -18.38 -5.09 -1.98
C GLY A 460 -18.43 -3.59 -1.69
N ALA A 461 -19.20 -2.79 -2.43
CA ALA A 461 -19.17 -1.33 -2.29
C ALA A 461 -19.75 -0.79 -0.96
N ASP A 462 -20.67 -1.53 -0.35
CA ASP A 462 -21.31 -1.15 0.93
C ASP A 462 -20.51 -1.69 2.14
N GLN A 463 -19.72 -2.75 1.92
CA GLN A 463 -18.78 -3.28 2.92
C GLN A 463 -17.49 -2.46 2.96
N THR A 464 -16.97 -2.00 1.81
CA THR A 464 -15.79 -1.12 1.77
C THR A 464 -16.04 0.19 2.49
N SER A 465 -17.23 0.81 2.36
CA SER A 465 -17.52 2.07 3.06
C SER A 465 -17.55 1.91 4.59
N LYS A 466 -17.88 0.71 5.07
CA LYS A 466 -17.98 0.42 6.50
C LYS A 466 -16.64 -0.01 7.08
N GLU A 467 -15.86 -0.75 6.31
CA GLU A 467 -14.46 -1.06 6.62
C GLU A 467 -13.59 0.20 6.58
N GLU A 468 -13.81 1.12 5.64
CA GLU A 468 -13.14 2.44 5.58
C GLU A 468 -13.51 3.32 6.78
N GLU A 469 -14.77 3.34 7.23
CA GLU A 469 -15.19 4.03 8.46
C GLU A 469 -14.55 3.42 9.72
N GLU A 470 -14.47 2.08 9.79
CA GLU A 470 -13.84 1.37 10.92
C GLU A 470 -12.31 1.53 10.93
N LEU A 471 -11.65 1.55 9.76
CA LEU A 471 -10.23 1.85 9.62
C LEU A 471 -9.92 3.31 9.98
N MET A 472 -10.75 4.27 9.56
CA MET A 472 -10.60 5.68 9.96
C MET A 472 -10.74 5.88 11.47
N TYR A 473 -11.60 5.11 12.14
CA TYR A 473 -11.77 5.17 13.59
C TYR A 473 -10.60 4.56 14.37
N TYR A 474 -9.95 3.52 13.85
CA TYR A 474 -8.85 2.83 14.54
C TYR A 474 -7.45 3.38 14.22
N PHE A 475 -7.24 3.96 13.03
CA PHE A 475 -5.91 4.38 12.56
C PHE A 475 -5.71 5.90 12.47
N SER A 476 -6.68 6.71 12.87
CA SER A 476 -6.44 8.14 13.12
C SER A 476 -5.88 8.35 14.53
N TRP A 477 -4.55 8.52 14.60
CA TRP A 477 -3.80 8.90 15.80
C TRP A 477 -2.97 10.16 15.55
#